data_AF-A0A1Z9Q537-F1
#
_entry.id   AF-A0A1Z9Q537-F1
#
_cell.length_a   1.000
_cell.length_b   1.000
_cell.length_c   1.000
_cell.angle_alpha   90.00
_cell.angle_beta   90.00
_cell.angle_gamma   90.00
#
_symmetry.space_group_name_H-M   'P 1'
#
loop_
_entity.id
_entity.type
_entity.pdbx_description
1 polymer ?
#
loop_
_entity_poly.entity_id
_entity_poly.type
_entity_poly.pdbx_seq_one_letter_code
_entity_poly.pdbx_strand_id
1 'polypeptide(L)' 'MSDMKITINSKEYDYDCLDSFAKEQIEIITEVKREIVSLTNKIKILKASEIELTRQLSYNLDEGSIRKKQIAEPEQGS' A
#
# COMPACT_ATOMS: atom_id res chain seq x y z
N MET A 1 -8.11 -13.30 35.69
CA MET A 1 -8.49 -13.46 34.27
C MET A 1 -9.15 -12.16 33.90
N SER A 2 -8.62 -11.45 32.90
CA SER A 2 -9.04 -10.08 32.60
C SER A 2 -10.30 -10.12 31.74
N ASP A 3 -11.37 -9.47 32.19
CA ASP A 3 -12.63 -9.32 31.45
C ASP A 3 -12.36 -8.68 30.08
N MET A 4 -12.37 -9.50 29.02
CA MET A 4 -12.10 -9.02 27.67
C MET A 4 -13.40 -8.46 27.08
N LYS A 5 -13.48 -7.14 26.91
CA LYS A 5 -14.60 -6.51 26.21
C LYS A 5 -14.29 -6.38 24.72
N ILE A 6 -15.27 -6.65 23.87
CA ILE A 6 -15.19 -6.43 22.43
C ILE A 6 -16.23 -5.40 21.98
N THR A 7 -15.90 -4.64 20.95
CA THR A 7 -16.85 -3.67 20.36
C THR A 7 -17.29 -4.13 18.98
N ILE A 8 -18.59 -4.32 18.79
CA ILE A 8 -19.22 -4.65 17.50
C ILE A 8 -20.33 -3.63 17.23
N ASN A 9 -20.26 -2.94 16.09
CA ASN A 9 -21.22 -1.89 15.70
C ASN A 9 -21.46 -0.84 16.81
N SER A 10 -20.37 -0.34 17.39
CA SER A 10 -20.39 0.64 18.49
C SER A 10 -21.07 0.18 19.78
N LYS A 11 -21.31 -1.12 19.93
CA LYS A 11 -21.80 -1.75 21.18
C LYS A 11 -20.69 -2.59 21.79
N GLU A 12 -20.55 -2.52 23.11
CA GLU A 12 -19.62 -3.37 23.86
C GLU A 12 -20.30 -4.66 24.31
N TYR A 13 -19.58 -5.76 24.17
CA TYR A 13 -19.99 -7.08 24.66
C TYR A 13 -18.88 -7.64 25.54
N ASP A 14 -19.28 -8.31 26.61
CA ASP A 14 -18.37 -9.14 27.40
C ASP A 14 -18.07 -10.41 26.59
N TYR A 15 -16.79 -10.61 26.23
CA TYR A 15 -16.38 -11.73 25.41
C TYR A 15 -16.68 -13.06 26.10
N ASP A 16 -16.53 -13.14 27.42
CA ASP A 16 -16.71 -14.39 28.16
C ASP A 16 -18.16 -14.87 28.13
N CYS A 17 -19.11 -13.94 28.03
CA CYS A 17 -20.55 -14.22 27.88
C CYS A 17 -20.99 -14.65 26.48
N LEU A 18 -20.10 -14.63 25.48
CA LEU A 18 -20.44 -15.05 24.12
C LEU A 18 -20.39 -16.57 23.97
N ASP A 19 -21.29 -17.10 23.15
CA ASP A 19 -21.24 -18.49 22.75
C ASP A 19 -20.01 -18.79 21.88
N SER A 20 -19.70 -20.08 21.72
CA SER A 20 -18.52 -20.52 20.97
C SER A 20 -18.54 -20.09 19.51
N PHE A 21 -19.72 -20.05 18.89
CA PHE A 21 -19.87 -19.66 17.49
C PHE A 21 -19.55 -18.17 17.30
N ALA A 22 -20.08 -17.31 18.17
CA ALA A 22 -19.78 -15.88 18.15
C ALA A 22 -18.28 -15.63 18.37
N LYS A 23 -17.65 -16.34 19.32
CA LYS A 23 -16.21 -16.26 19.59
C LYS A 23 -15.38 -16.61 18.35
N GLU A 24 -15.71 -17.71 17.66
CA GLU A 24 -15.04 -18.13 16.43
C GLU A 24 -15.18 -17.06 15.31
N GLN A 25 -16.38 -16.49 15.12
CA GLN A 25 -16.59 -15.42 14.15
C GLN A 25 -15.75 -14.18 14.45
N ILE A 26 -15.60 -13.83 15.73
CA ILE A 26 -14.76 -12.71 16.17
C ILE A 26 -13.29 -12.96 15.86
N GLU A 27 -12.80 -14.19 16.09
CA GLU A 27 -11.44 -14.58 15.76
C GLU A 27 -11.17 -14.48 14.26
N ILE A 28 -12.06 -15.03 13.43
CA ILE A 28 -11.97 -14.94 11.95
C ILE A 28 -11.94 -13.47 11.50
N ILE A 29 -12.86 -12.64 11.99
CA ILE A 29 -12.89 -11.21 11.63
C ILE A 29 -11.60 -10.50 12.08
N THR A 30 -11.06 -10.86 13.25
CA THR A 30 -9.83 -10.28 13.77
C THR A 30 -8.63 -10.66 12.91
N GLU A 31 -8.55 -11.91 12.47
CA GLU A 31 -7.52 -12.39 11.55
C GLU A 31 -7.59 -11.67 10.20
N VAL A 32 -8.77 -11.62 9.58
CA VAL A 32 -9.00 -10.91 8.31
C VAL A 32 -8.62 -9.43 8.43
N LYS A 33 -8.96 -8.76 9.55
CA LYS A 33 -8.53 -7.37 9.78
C LYS A 33 -7.01 -7.22 9.84
N ARG A 34 -6.30 -8.16 10.48
CA ARG A 34 -4.83 -8.14 10.53
C ARG A 34 -4.23 -8.32 9.14
N GLU A 35 -4.77 -9.23 8.34
CA GLU A 35 -4.33 -9.44 6.96
C GLU A 35 -4.55 -8.20 6.09
N ILE A 36 -5.71 -7.55 6.19
CA ILE A 36 -6.01 -6.31 5.49
C ILE A 36 -4.99 -5.22 5.82
N VAL A 37 -4.65 -5.05 7.10
CA VAL A 37 -3.62 -4.07 7.53
C VAL A 37 -2.26 -4.42 6.93
N SER A 38 -1.87 -5.70 6.96
CA SER A 38 -0.60 -6.18 6.38
C SER A 38 -0.54 -5.91 4.87
N LEU A 39 -1.58 -6.26 4.12
CA LEU A 39 -1.67 -6.01 2.68
C LEU A 39 -1.66 -4.51 2.37
N THR A 40 -2.38 -3.70 3.16
CA THR A 40 -2.40 -2.24 3.00
C THR A 40 -1.00 -1.65 3.15
N ASN A 41 -0.21 -2.13 4.13
CA ASN A 41 1.17 -1.67 4.31
C ASN A 41 2.06 -2.07 3.13
N LYS A 42 1.92 -3.29 2.61
CA LYS A 42 2.63 -3.73 1.39
C LYS A 42 2.30 -2.86 0.18
N ILE A 43 1.01 -2.55 -0.03
CA ILE A 43 0.57 -1.65 -1.11
C ILE A 43 1.18 -0.26 -0.97
N LYS A 44 1.22 0.30 0.26
CA LYS A 44 1.86 1.61 0.50
C LYS A 44 3.34 1.61 0.10
N ILE A 45 4.07 0.56 0.45
CA ILE A 45 5.49 0.41 0.08
C ILE A 45 5.64 0.32 -1.44
N LEU A 46 4.83 -0.51 -2.10
CA LEU A 46 4.87 -0.67 -3.56
C LEU A 46 4.57 0.64 -4.29
N LYS A 47 3.57 1.41 -3.84
CA LYS A 47 3.26 2.74 -4.40
C LYS A 47 4.41 3.73 -4.23
N ALA A 48 5.09 3.72 -3.08
CA ALA A 48 6.26 4.56 -2.88
C ALA A 48 7.40 4.18 -3.84
N SER A 49 7.64 2.88 -4.05
CA SER A 49 8.64 2.39 -5.01
C SER A 49 8.28 2.76 -6.46
N GLU A 50 7.01 2.65 -6.85
CA GLU A 50 6.53 3.06 -8.18
C GLU A 50 6.78 4.56 -8.44
N ILE A 51 6.47 5.41 -7.47
CA ILE A 51 6.72 6.86 -7.56
C ILE A 51 8.21 7.14 -7.75
N GLU A 52 9.08 6.49 -6.97
CA GLU A 52 10.53 6.71 -7.07
C GLU A 52 11.10 6.21 -8.40
N LEU A 53 10.67 5.05 -8.89
CA LEU A 53 11.09 4.54 -10.20
C LEU A 53 10.62 5.45 -11.34
N THR A 54 9.40 5.98 -11.24
CA THR A 54 8.88 6.96 -12.21
C THR A 54 9.74 8.23 -12.22
N ARG A 55 10.09 8.73 -11.02
CA ARG A 55 10.97 9.89 -10.87
C ARG A 55 12.35 9.67 -11.48
N GLN A 56 12.96 8.50 -11.23
CA GLN A 56 14.26 8.13 -11.80
C GLN A 56 14.20 8.00 -13.33
N LEU A 57 13.13 7.41 -13.85
CA LEU A 57 12.93 7.31 -15.30
C LEU A 57 12.84 8.69 -15.94
N SER A 58 12.05 9.61 -15.36
CA SER A 58 11.96 10.99 -15.84
C SER A 58 13.33 11.69 -15.84
N TYR A 59 14.07 11.60 -14.73
CA TYR A 59 15.42 12.17 -14.62
C TYR A 59 16.37 11.64 -15.71
N ASN A 60 16.39 10.31 -15.90
CA ASN A 60 17.26 9.67 -16.90
C ASN A 60 16.87 10.04 -18.34
N LEU A 61 15.57 10.21 -18.63
CA LEU A 61 15.09 10.65 -19.94
C LEU A 61 15.45 12.11 -20.20
N ASP A 62 15.38 12.98 -19.20
CA ASP A 62 15.78 14.38 -19.32
C ASP A 62 17.29 14.52 -19.53
N GLU A 63 18.11 13.82 -18.74
CA GLU A 63 19.57 13.78 -18.95
C GLU A 63 19.96 13.18 -20.30
N GLY A 64 19.32 12.07 -20.70
CA GLY A 64 19.55 11.42 -21.98
C GLY A 64 19.11 12.28 -23.18
N SER A 65 18.02 13.05 -23.01
CA SER A 65 17.50 13.99 -24.00
C SER A 65 18.41 15.21 -24.17
N ILE A 66 18.96 15.76 -23.07
CA ILE A 66 19.95 16.84 -23.13
C ILE A 66 21.22 16.37 -23.85
N ARG A 67 21.66 15.12 -23.66
CA ARG A 67 22.79 14.54 -24.42
C ARG A 67 22.50 14.34 -25.91
N LYS A 68 21.23 14.29 -26.34
CA LYS A 68 20.82 14.16 -27.75
C LYS A 68 20.51 15.50 -28.45
N LYS A 69 20.53 16.64 -27.76
CA LYS A 69 20.30 17.97 -28.37
C LYS A 69 21.47 18.52 -29.20
N GLN A 70 22.52 17.75 -29.44
CA GLN A 70 23.59 18.10 -30.39
C GLN A 70 23.69 17.04 -31.51
N ILE A 71 22.62 16.88 -32.29
CA ILE A 71 22.79 16.49 -33.68
C ILE A 71 22.53 17.78 -34.45
N ALA A 72 23.60 18.45 -34.85
CA ALA A 72 23.50 19.60 -35.74
C ALA A 72 22.72 19.13 -36.98
N GLU A 73 21.68 19.86 -37.36
CA GLU A 73 21.04 19.66 -38.66
C GLU A 73 22.15 19.70 -39.72
N PRO A 74 22.20 18.76 -40.67
CA PRO A 74 23.18 18.86 -41.75
C PRO A 74 22.87 20.15 -42.50
N GLU A 75 23.82 21.07 -42.53
CA GLU A 75 23.77 22.24 -43.38
C GLU A 75 23.49 21.75 -44.80
N GLN A 76 22.25 21.92 -45.27
CA GLN A 76 21.90 21.73 -46.66
C GLN A 76 22.54 22.89 -47.43
N GLY A 77 23.83 22.74 -47.71
CA GLY A 77 24.50 23.49 -48.76
C GLY A 77 24.05 22.94 -50.11
N SER A 78 23.23 23.71 -50.83
CA SER A 78 23.32 24.05 -52.27
C SER A 78 21.98 24.55 -52.76
#